data_AF-A0AAD5HMW0-F1
#
_entry.id   AF-A0AAD5HMW0-F1
#
_cell.length_a   1.000
_cell.length_b   1.000
_cell.length_c   1.000
_cell.angle_alpha   90.00
_cell.angle_beta   90.00
_cell.angle_gamma   90.00
#
_symmetry.space_group_name_H-M   'P 1'
#
loop_
_entity.id
_entity.type
_entity.pdbx_description
1 polymer ?
#
loop_
_entity_poly.entity_id
_entity_poly.type
_entity_poly.pdbx_seq_one_letter_code
_entity_poly.pdbx_strand_id
1 'polypeptide(L)'
;MERGMALNFLCLAASVLLTRRAFNILPDHIVFISLHAMMKEFLILTFLATWCFTAFLLALQWLATGDESTTIPGDFTIIKWLLWIWFGLDGTGIEASVQFHAILGPGLTIAFAFLGNTLFLTILVSLLTNRFSEIVTSETVEIQFRHAVLTFEGVKSDAIFAYPPPFNLFALAILLPLRFILSPRTYHLTHVTLVRIFNAPLLLAIGLCERHRQWTTVSGRKLSRPWQFTGFSPHGDIQAVFDVEPPLYVQVEADELDGLSEMGFSDNDAVSRLSREMRPPVVFSLSNAKVGRPR
;
A
#
# COMPACT_ATOMS: atom_id res chain seq x y z
N MET A 1 -0.43 10.53 40.29
CA MET A 1 -1.41 10.21 39.22
C MET A 1 -0.89 10.50 37.81
N GLU A 2 0.04 11.45 37.60
CA GLU A 2 0.47 11.89 36.26
C GLU A 2 1.37 10.91 35.47
N ARG A 3 2.19 10.07 36.13
CA ARG A 3 3.11 9.15 35.43
C ARG A 3 2.43 8.06 34.60
N GLY A 4 1.17 7.71 34.91
CA GLY A 4 0.40 6.72 34.15
C GLY A 4 -0.22 7.28 32.86
N MET A 5 -0.50 8.58 32.81
CA MET A 5 -1.11 9.20 31.63
C MET A 5 -0.17 9.17 30.42
N ALA A 6 1.13 9.43 30.64
CA ALA A 6 2.13 9.38 29.58
C ALA A 6 2.24 7.98 28.93
N LEU A 7 2.17 6.91 29.73
CA LEU A 7 2.17 5.53 29.21
C LEU A 7 0.89 5.21 28.43
N ASN A 8 -0.27 5.66 28.91
CA ASN A 8 -1.53 5.47 28.19
C ASN A 8 -1.55 6.19 26.84
N PHE A 9 -1.08 7.44 26.78
CA PHE A 9 -0.92 8.18 25.53
C PHE A 9 0.14 7.57 24.63
N LEU A 10 1.25 7.06 25.18
CA LEU A 10 2.28 6.38 24.40
C LEU A 10 1.74 5.08 23.77
N CYS A 11 0.95 4.29 24.50
CA CYS A 11 0.31 3.08 23.95
C CYS A 11 -0.67 3.43 22.81
N LEU A 12 -1.48 4.48 22.99
CA LEU A 12 -2.41 4.94 21.96
C LEU A 12 -1.67 5.49 20.74
N ALA A 13 -0.62 6.30 20.96
CA ALA A 13 0.24 6.81 19.91
C ALA A 13 1.01 5.70 19.19
N ALA A 14 1.49 4.67 19.90
CA ALA A 14 2.20 3.55 19.32
C ALA A 14 1.30 2.77 18.35
N SER A 15 0.04 2.53 18.70
CA SER A 15 -0.92 1.88 17.80
C SER A 15 -1.11 2.69 16.51
N VAL A 16 -1.32 4.01 16.61
CA VAL A 16 -1.49 4.89 15.44
C VAL A 16 -0.21 5.00 14.61
N LEU A 17 0.96 5.13 15.26
CA LEU A 17 2.26 5.25 14.59
C LEU A 17 2.65 3.95 13.87
N LEU A 18 2.36 2.79 14.45
CA LEU A 18 2.57 1.49 13.80
C LEU A 18 1.70 1.35 12.56
N THR A 19 0.42 1.69 12.66
CA THR A 19 -0.50 1.68 11.51
C THR A 19 -0.03 2.65 10.42
N ARG A 20 0.39 3.87 10.79
CA ARG A 20 0.96 4.84 9.83
C ARG A 20 2.26 4.34 9.20
N ARG A 21 3.12 3.71 9.98
CA ARG A 21 4.38 3.13 9.48
C ARG A 21 4.08 1.98 8.50
N ALA A 22 3.10 1.14 8.78
CA ALA A 22 2.65 0.10 7.86
C ALA A 22 2.16 0.70 6.53
N PHE A 23 1.35 1.76 6.59
CA PHE A 23 0.88 2.46 5.38
C PHE A 23 2.00 3.13 4.58
N ASN A 24 3.03 3.67 5.25
CA ASN A 24 4.19 4.27 4.59
C ASN A 24 5.18 3.24 4.00
N ILE A 25 5.17 1.98 4.44
CA ILE A 25 6.04 0.93 3.91
C ILE A 25 5.39 0.21 2.71
N LEU A 26 4.06 0.16 2.65
CA LEU A 26 3.30 -0.49 1.58
C LEU A 26 2.61 0.46 0.56
N PRO A 27 3.09 1.70 0.30
CA PRO A 27 2.33 2.65 -0.52
C PRO A 27 2.16 2.17 -1.97
N ASP A 28 3.07 1.33 -2.47
CA ASP A 28 3.04 0.80 -3.83
C ASP A 28 2.18 -0.48 -3.96
N HIS A 29 1.67 -1.01 -2.84
CA HIS A 29 0.77 -2.16 -2.89
C HIS A 29 -0.64 -1.70 -3.22
N ILE A 30 -1.17 -2.24 -4.32
CA ILE A 30 -2.54 -2.07 -4.80
C ILE A 30 -3.61 -2.28 -3.71
N VAL A 31 -3.32 -3.10 -2.71
CA VAL A 31 -4.18 -3.37 -1.55
C VAL A 31 -4.44 -2.10 -0.73
N PHE A 32 -3.46 -1.20 -0.58
CA PHE A 32 -3.66 0.02 0.20
C PHE A 32 -4.43 1.09 -0.57
N ILE A 33 -4.13 1.24 -1.87
CA ILE A 33 -4.84 2.16 -2.77
C ILE A 33 -6.32 1.78 -2.83
N SER A 34 -6.59 0.48 -3.02
CA SER A 34 -7.94 -0.06 -3.02
C SER A 34 -8.63 0.04 -1.66
N LEU A 35 -7.94 -0.20 -0.54
CA LEU A 35 -8.50 0.00 0.81
C LEU A 35 -8.93 1.44 1.02
N HIS A 36 -8.11 2.42 0.65
CA HIS A 36 -8.47 3.84 0.77
C HIS A 36 -9.70 4.19 -0.09
N ALA A 37 -9.78 3.70 -1.32
CA ALA A 37 -10.94 3.91 -2.18
C ALA A 37 -12.22 3.22 -1.64
N MET A 38 -12.08 2.05 -1.02
CA MET A 38 -13.18 1.32 -0.37
C MET A 38 -13.68 1.97 0.92
N MET A 39 -12.89 2.84 1.57
CA MET A 39 -13.28 3.51 2.83
C MET A 39 -14.59 4.28 2.73
N LYS A 40 -14.88 4.91 1.58
CA LYS A 40 -16.13 5.66 1.39
C LYS A 40 -17.35 4.75 1.51
N GLU A 41 -17.29 3.57 0.91
CA GLU A 41 -18.40 2.62 0.92
C GLU A 41 -18.59 2.01 2.30
N PHE A 42 -17.48 1.64 2.93
CA PHE A 42 -17.47 1.18 4.31
C PHE A 42 -18.09 2.22 5.25
N LEU A 43 -17.76 3.51 5.10
CA LEU A 43 -18.31 4.59 5.93
C LEU A 43 -19.81 4.80 5.72
N ILE A 44 -20.30 4.73 4.47
CA ILE A 44 -21.74 4.86 4.18
C ILE A 44 -22.52 3.71 4.82
N LEU A 45 -22.02 2.48 4.68
CA LEU A 45 -22.64 1.32 5.31
C LEU A 45 -22.55 1.37 6.84
N THR A 46 -21.42 1.80 7.39
CA THR A 46 -21.25 1.99 8.84
C THR A 46 -22.22 3.04 9.37
N PHE A 47 -22.40 4.14 8.65
CA PHE A 47 -23.39 5.16 9.00
C PHE A 47 -24.81 4.57 9.00
N LEU A 48 -25.20 3.83 7.96
CA LEU A 48 -26.51 3.17 7.89
C LEU A 48 -26.68 2.13 9.02
N ALA A 49 -25.63 1.37 9.34
CA ALA A 49 -25.60 0.44 10.45
C ALA A 49 -25.79 1.14 11.80
N THR A 50 -25.09 2.26 12.05
CA THR A 50 -25.26 3.05 13.26
C THR A 50 -26.66 3.66 13.36
N TRP A 51 -27.22 4.15 12.24
CA TRP A 51 -28.59 4.66 12.19
C TRP A 51 -29.61 3.58 12.55
N CYS A 52 -29.44 2.38 12.00
CA CYS A 52 -30.27 1.23 12.32
C CYS A 52 -30.12 0.81 13.80
N PHE A 53 -28.89 0.74 14.30
CA PHE A 53 -28.59 0.47 15.71
C PHE A 53 -29.31 1.45 16.64
N THR A 54 -29.24 2.76 16.35
CA THR A 54 -29.95 3.79 17.12
C THR A 54 -31.47 3.61 17.05
N ALA A 55 -32.03 3.21 15.91
CA ALA A 55 -33.47 2.97 15.79
C ALA A 55 -33.95 1.79 16.66
N PHE A 56 -33.22 0.66 16.66
CA PHE A 56 -33.53 -0.49 17.51
C PHE A 56 -33.31 -0.19 19.00
N LEU A 57 -32.25 0.55 19.32
CA LEU A 57 -31.99 1.02 20.68
C LEU A 57 -33.13 1.91 21.19
N LEU A 58 -33.58 2.88 20.40
CA LEU A 58 -34.68 3.77 20.77
C LEU A 58 -35.99 2.98 20.98
N ALA A 59 -36.28 2.01 20.09
CA ALA A 59 -37.45 1.17 20.21
C ALA A 59 -37.43 0.32 21.50
N LEU A 60 -36.27 -0.23 21.88
CA LEU A 60 -36.11 -0.97 23.14
C LEU A 60 -36.17 -0.05 24.37
N GLN A 61 -35.64 1.17 24.29
CA GLN A 61 -35.75 2.16 25.38
C GLN A 61 -37.20 2.59 25.62
N TRP A 62 -37.96 2.83 24.55
CA TRP A 62 -39.38 3.16 24.66
C TRP A 62 -40.19 1.99 25.22
N LEU A 63 -39.88 0.76 24.80
CA LEU A 63 -40.50 -0.44 25.34
C LEU A 63 -40.19 -0.63 26.83
N ALA A 64 -38.95 -0.39 27.24
CA ALA A 64 -38.53 -0.51 28.64
C ALA A 64 -39.14 0.55 29.57
N THR A 65 -39.51 1.73 29.04
CA THR A 65 -40.13 2.81 29.81
C THR A 65 -41.63 2.60 30.04
N GLY A 66 -42.28 1.75 29.21
CA GLY A 66 -43.72 1.54 29.24
C GLY A 66 -44.24 0.58 30.32
N ASP A 67 -43.35 -0.15 31.01
CA ASP A 67 -43.73 -1.15 32.02
C ASP A 67 -43.23 -0.70 33.41
N GLU A 68 -44.14 -0.22 34.26
CA GLU A 68 -43.82 0.33 35.61
C GLU A 68 -43.32 -0.72 36.61
N SER A 69 -43.30 -2.01 36.22
CA SER A 69 -42.98 -3.13 37.12
C SER A 69 -41.53 -3.61 37.05
N THR A 70 -40.74 -3.10 36.10
CA THR A 70 -39.39 -3.63 35.81
C THR A 70 -38.30 -2.69 36.29
N THR A 71 -37.40 -3.20 37.15
CA THR A 71 -36.17 -2.52 37.56
C THR A 71 -35.40 -2.06 36.32
N ILE A 72 -35.38 -0.76 36.05
CA ILE A 72 -34.74 -0.14 34.88
C ILE A 72 -33.26 -0.59 34.85
N PRO A 73 -32.84 -1.46 33.92
CA PRO A 73 -31.43 -1.75 33.73
C PRO A 73 -30.78 -0.43 33.26
N GLY A 74 -29.74 0.06 33.95
CA GLY A 74 -29.17 1.36 33.64
C GLY A 74 -28.86 1.53 32.15
N ASP A 75 -29.09 2.72 31.59
CA ASP A 75 -29.14 3.04 30.15
C ASP A 75 -28.04 2.40 29.29
N PHE A 76 -26.85 2.19 29.86
CA PHE A 76 -25.69 1.58 29.19
C PHE A 76 -25.78 0.06 29.02
N THR A 77 -26.66 -0.62 29.76
CA THR A 77 -26.80 -2.09 29.75
C THR A 77 -27.45 -2.57 28.44
N ILE A 78 -28.49 -1.87 27.99
CA ILE A 78 -29.18 -2.17 26.72
C ILE A 78 -28.20 -2.01 25.55
N ILE A 79 -27.41 -0.94 25.56
CA ILE A 79 -26.39 -0.67 24.53
C ILE A 79 -25.36 -1.79 24.49
N LYS A 80 -24.89 -2.24 25.66
CA LYS A 80 -23.92 -3.33 25.79
C LYS A 80 -24.46 -4.64 25.21
N TRP A 81 -25.69 -5.01 25.54
CA TRP A 81 -26.33 -6.22 25.00
C TRP A 81 -26.50 -6.16 23.48
N LEU A 82 -26.99 -5.03 22.96
CA LEU A 82 -27.18 -4.84 21.53
C LEU A 82 -25.84 -4.91 20.78
N LEU A 83 -24.77 -4.35 21.35
CA LEU A 83 -23.44 -4.39 20.78
C LEU A 83 -22.86 -5.82 20.80
N TRP A 84 -23.05 -6.57 21.88
CA TRP A 84 -22.63 -7.98 21.93
C TRP A 84 -23.35 -8.85 20.89
N ILE A 85 -24.64 -8.61 20.66
CA ILE A 85 -25.41 -9.31 19.62
C ILE A 85 -24.95 -8.89 18.22
N TRP A 86 -24.67 -7.61 18.01
CA TRP A 86 -24.16 -7.08 16.74
C TRP A 86 -22.82 -7.68 16.33
N PHE A 87 -21.94 -7.94 17.29
CA PHE A 87 -20.67 -8.62 17.04
C PHE A 87 -20.78 -10.15 17.14
N GLY A 88 -21.95 -10.70 17.48
CA GLY A 88 -22.17 -12.13 17.67
C GLY A 88 -21.39 -12.75 18.84
N LEU A 89 -20.99 -11.93 19.82
CA LEU A 89 -20.20 -12.35 20.98
C LEU A 89 -21.05 -13.07 22.04
N ASP A 90 -22.30 -12.63 22.23
CA ASP A 90 -23.16 -13.14 23.31
C ASP A 90 -24.65 -12.94 23.00
N GLY A 91 -25.48 -13.86 23.50
CA GLY A 91 -26.94 -13.89 23.33
C GLY A 91 -27.72 -13.37 24.53
N THR A 92 -27.06 -12.93 25.61
CA THR A 92 -27.69 -12.46 26.86
C THR A 92 -28.73 -11.35 26.65
N GLY A 93 -28.60 -10.55 25.59
CA GLY A 93 -29.62 -9.55 25.25
C GLY A 93 -30.99 -10.15 24.90
N ILE A 94 -31.04 -11.36 24.33
CA ILE A 94 -32.32 -12.03 24.00
C ILE A 94 -33.01 -12.50 25.28
N GLU A 95 -32.28 -13.13 26.20
CA GLU A 95 -32.82 -13.59 27.48
C GLU A 95 -33.27 -12.42 28.36
N ALA A 96 -32.48 -11.35 28.40
CA ALA A 96 -32.82 -10.15 29.14
C ALA A 96 -34.02 -9.39 28.54
N SER A 97 -34.23 -9.47 27.22
CA SER A 97 -35.30 -8.73 26.54
C SER A 97 -36.72 -9.20 26.90
N VAL A 98 -36.87 -10.42 27.44
CA VAL A 98 -38.16 -10.94 27.95
C VAL A 98 -38.68 -10.11 29.13
N GLN A 99 -37.78 -9.46 29.87
CA GLN A 99 -38.12 -8.65 31.05
C GLN A 99 -38.80 -7.31 30.70
N PHE A 100 -38.62 -6.82 29.48
CA PHE A 100 -39.30 -5.61 29.00
C PHE A 100 -40.70 -5.91 28.48
N HIS A 101 -40.83 -6.97 27.68
CA HIS A 101 -42.11 -7.44 27.18
C HIS A 101 -41.96 -8.89 26.71
N ALA A 102 -42.89 -9.77 27.10
CA ALA A 102 -42.76 -11.22 26.90
C ALA A 102 -42.58 -11.67 25.43
N ILE A 103 -42.98 -10.85 24.45
CA ILE A 103 -43.00 -11.18 23.01
C ILE A 103 -42.29 -10.11 22.17
N LEU A 104 -42.57 -8.83 22.40
CA LEU A 104 -42.02 -7.75 21.58
C LEU A 104 -40.51 -7.52 21.80
N GLY A 105 -40.00 -7.68 23.03
CA GLY A 105 -38.58 -7.51 23.34
C GLY A 105 -37.70 -8.55 22.64
N PRO A 106 -37.97 -9.86 22.81
CA PRO A 106 -37.24 -10.92 22.12
C PRO A 106 -37.39 -10.84 20.60
N GLY A 107 -38.59 -10.49 20.11
CA GLY A 107 -38.86 -10.30 18.69
C GLY A 107 -37.98 -9.20 18.06
N LEU A 108 -37.90 -8.01 18.68
CA LEU A 108 -37.03 -6.93 18.22
C LEU A 108 -35.55 -7.32 18.25
N THR A 109 -35.12 -8.02 19.30
CA THR A 109 -33.72 -8.41 19.49
C THR A 109 -33.28 -9.47 18.47
N ILE A 110 -34.13 -10.45 18.16
CA ILE A 110 -33.88 -11.46 17.13
C ILE A 110 -33.89 -10.81 15.72
N ALA A 111 -34.84 -9.92 15.45
CA ALA A 111 -34.90 -9.20 14.18
C ALA A 111 -33.64 -8.35 13.95
N PHE A 112 -33.15 -7.69 15.01
CA PHE A 112 -31.89 -6.96 14.98
C PHE A 112 -30.69 -7.87 14.70
N ALA A 113 -30.60 -9.04 15.35
CA ALA A 113 -29.53 -10.00 15.13
C ALA A 113 -29.50 -10.49 13.66
N PHE A 114 -30.66 -10.79 13.09
CA PHE A 114 -30.78 -11.20 11.69
C PHE A 114 -30.38 -10.09 10.71
N LEU A 115 -30.86 -8.85 10.94
CA LEU A 115 -30.51 -7.71 10.10
C LEU A 115 -29.01 -7.35 10.20
N GLY A 116 -28.42 -7.39 11.40
CA GLY A 116 -27.01 -7.10 11.62
C GLY A 116 -26.09 -8.17 11.03
N ASN A 117 -26.16 -9.38 11.58
CA ASN A 117 -25.18 -10.44 11.30
C ASN A 117 -25.36 -11.08 9.92
N THR A 118 -26.58 -11.07 9.38
CA THR A 118 -26.86 -11.66 8.07
C THR A 118 -26.96 -10.61 6.98
N LEU A 119 -27.88 -9.63 7.09
CA LEU A 119 -28.09 -8.66 6.01
C LEU A 119 -26.93 -7.66 5.89
N PHE A 120 -26.63 -6.89 6.94
CA PHE A 120 -25.63 -5.83 6.87
C PHE A 120 -24.23 -6.38 6.61
N LEU A 121 -23.85 -7.48 7.28
CA LEU A 121 -22.54 -8.11 7.06
C LEU A 121 -22.40 -8.61 5.61
N THR A 122 -23.43 -9.26 5.05
CA THR A 122 -23.40 -9.75 3.66
C THR A 122 -23.30 -8.60 2.66
N ILE A 123 -24.08 -7.53 2.84
CA ILE A 123 -24.01 -6.35 1.96
C ILE A 123 -22.63 -5.70 2.08
N LEU A 124 -22.06 -5.59 3.28
CA LEU A 124 -20.74 -5.02 3.50
C LEU A 124 -19.65 -5.81 2.79
N VAL A 125 -19.65 -7.14 2.93
CA VAL A 125 -18.69 -7.99 2.22
C VAL A 125 -18.88 -7.91 0.70
N SER A 126 -20.13 -7.86 0.22
CA SER A 126 -20.44 -7.77 -1.20
C SER A 126 -19.98 -6.44 -1.83
N LEU A 127 -20.27 -5.31 -1.20
CA LEU A 127 -19.86 -3.99 -1.71
C LEU A 127 -18.33 -3.84 -1.72
N LEU A 128 -17.66 -4.25 -0.63
CA LEU A 128 -16.19 -4.21 -0.56
C LEU A 128 -15.55 -5.08 -1.67
N THR A 129 -16.07 -6.28 -1.89
CA THR A 129 -15.53 -7.20 -2.91
C THR A 129 -15.76 -6.66 -4.33
N ASN A 130 -16.94 -6.10 -4.60
CA ASN A 130 -17.27 -5.52 -5.89
C ASN A 130 -16.40 -4.30 -6.20
N ARG A 131 -16.17 -3.42 -5.22
CA ARG A 131 -15.27 -2.27 -5.42
C ARG A 131 -13.82 -2.64 -5.51
N PHE A 132 -13.35 -3.57 -4.71
CA PHE A 132 -11.99 -4.09 -4.86
C PHE A 132 -11.76 -4.55 -6.31
N SER A 133 -12.73 -5.27 -6.89
CA SER A 133 -12.65 -5.74 -8.28
C SER A 133 -12.63 -4.59 -9.30
N GLU A 134 -13.49 -3.59 -9.14
CA GLU A 134 -13.53 -2.41 -10.03
C GLU A 134 -12.22 -1.60 -9.96
N ILE A 135 -11.70 -1.39 -8.75
CA ILE A 135 -10.47 -0.63 -8.50
C ILE A 135 -9.27 -1.31 -9.17
N VAL A 136 -9.10 -2.63 -8.97
CA VAL A 136 -8.01 -3.41 -9.57
C VAL A 136 -7.99 -3.32 -11.10
N THR A 137 -9.16 -3.16 -11.74
CA THR A 137 -9.23 -3.04 -13.21
C THR A 137 -8.84 -1.65 -13.75
N SER A 138 -8.92 -0.60 -12.93
CA SER A 138 -8.69 0.79 -13.36
C SER A 138 -7.34 1.38 -12.90
N GLU A 139 -6.63 0.70 -12.00
CA GLU A 139 -5.44 1.24 -11.32
C GLU A 139 -4.18 1.32 -12.18
N THR A 140 -4.06 0.55 -13.26
CA THR A 140 -2.81 0.41 -14.03
C THR A 140 -2.33 1.75 -14.62
N VAL A 141 -3.26 2.55 -15.15
CA VAL A 141 -2.94 3.85 -15.77
C VAL A 141 -2.68 4.93 -14.70
N GLU A 142 -3.44 4.93 -13.61
CA GLU A 142 -3.29 5.92 -12.54
C GLU A 142 -1.97 5.73 -11.79
N ILE A 143 -1.56 4.49 -11.53
CA ILE A 143 -0.28 4.19 -10.85
C ILE A 143 0.90 4.62 -11.73
N GLN A 144 0.86 4.33 -13.03
CA GLN A 144 1.93 4.75 -13.95
C GLN A 144 2.03 6.29 -14.02
N PHE A 145 0.89 6.99 -14.01
CA PHE A 145 0.86 8.45 -13.93
C PHE A 145 1.45 8.96 -12.60
N ARG A 146 1.08 8.36 -11.46
CA ARG A 146 1.64 8.75 -10.15
C ARG A 146 3.16 8.54 -10.09
N HIS A 147 3.67 7.42 -10.61
CA HIS A 147 5.11 7.18 -10.69
C HIS A 147 5.82 8.17 -11.64
N ALA A 148 5.18 8.52 -12.76
CA ALA A 148 5.69 9.56 -13.66
C ALA A 148 5.72 10.95 -12.99
N VAL A 149 4.70 11.29 -12.19
CA VAL A 149 4.68 12.54 -11.44
C VAL A 149 5.71 12.54 -10.32
N LEU A 150 5.86 11.45 -9.57
CA LEU A 150 6.87 11.34 -8.50
C LEU A 150 8.30 11.43 -9.04
N THR A 151 8.58 10.80 -10.18
CA THR A 151 9.89 10.92 -10.85
C THR A 151 10.12 12.34 -11.36
N PHE A 152 9.10 12.98 -11.91
CA PHE A 152 9.17 14.38 -12.33
C PHE A 152 9.39 15.34 -11.15
N GLU A 153 8.71 15.14 -10.02
CA GLU A 153 8.90 15.89 -8.78
C GLU A 153 10.30 15.67 -8.20
N GLY A 154 10.81 14.43 -8.25
CA GLY A 154 12.18 14.11 -7.87
C GLY A 154 13.22 14.88 -8.71
N VAL A 155 13.04 14.92 -10.04
CA VAL A 155 13.92 15.65 -10.96
C VAL A 155 13.81 17.17 -10.78
N LYS A 156 12.66 17.68 -10.35
CA LYS A 156 12.42 19.12 -10.12
C LYS A 156 12.82 19.58 -8.71
N SER A 157 13.10 18.67 -7.79
CA SER A 157 13.49 19.01 -6.43
C SER A 157 14.88 19.68 -6.40
N ASP A 158 14.95 20.86 -5.78
CA ASP A 158 16.15 21.69 -5.72
C ASP A 158 17.26 21.02 -4.88
N ALA A 159 18.53 21.34 -5.15
CA ALA A 159 19.71 20.68 -4.58
C ALA A 159 19.79 20.74 -3.04
N ILE A 160 18.97 21.56 -2.41
CA ILE A 160 18.77 21.61 -0.95
C ILE A 160 18.19 20.30 -0.37
N PHE A 161 17.49 19.49 -1.19
CA PHE A 161 16.96 18.17 -0.82
C PHE A 161 17.86 16.99 -1.22
N ALA A 162 19.10 17.25 -1.66
CA ALA A 162 20.05 16.20 -2.02
C ALA A 162 20.50 15.31 -0.83
N TYR A 163 20.08 15.64 0.40
CA TYR A 163 20.34 14.84 1.60
C TYR A 163 19.18 13.88 1.87
N PRO A 164 19.44 12.58 2.04
CA PRO A 164 18.40 11.63 2.44
C PRO A 164 17.80 12.03 3.80
N PRO A 165 16.47 11.91 4.00
CA PRO A 165 15.86 12.09 5.32
C PRO A 165 16.46 11.00 6.23
N PRO A 166 17.01 11.24 7.43
CA PRO A 166 16.94 12.35 8.40
C PRO A 166 18.12 13.35 8.41
N PHE A 167 19.11 13.18 7.53
CA PHE A 167 20.34 13.97 7.52
C PHE A 167 20.14 15.39 6.96
N ASN A 168 19.05 15.61 6.21
CA ASN A 168 18.61 16.93 5.76
C ASN A 168 18.43 17.93 6.93
N LEU A 169 17.93 17.48 8.09
CA LEU A 169 17.74 18.36 9.25
C LEU A 169 19.07 18.84 9.84
N PHE A 170 20.08 17.96 9.88
CA PHE A 170 21.42 18.30 10.33
C PHE A 170 22.13 19.22 9.33
N ALA A 171 21.96 18.94 8.03
CA ALA A 171 22.46 19.80 6.97
C ALA A 171 21.85 21.20 7.08
N LEU A 172 20.53 21.32 7.28
CA LEU A 172 19.85 22.60 7.47
C LEU A 172 20.30 23.31 8.75
N ALA A 173 20.44 22.60 9.87
CA ALA A 173 20.88 23.18 11.13
C ALA A 173 22.33 23.69 11.11
N ILE A 174 23.21 23.11 10.28
CA ILE A 174 24.64 23.47 10.19
C ILE A 174 24.93 24.43 9.05
N LEU A 175 24.35 24.23 7.86
CA LEU A 175 24.60 25.06 6.67
C LEU A 175 23.94 26.45 6.77
N LEU A 176 22.77 26.55 7.40
CA LEU A 176 22.07 27.83 7.59
C LEU A 176 22.88 28.84 8.44
N PRO A 177 23.44 28.48 9.62
CA PRO A 177 24.29 29.41 10.38
C PRO A 177 25.65 29.65 9.71
N LEU A 178 26.24 28.66 9.03
CA LEU A 178 27.52 28.83 8.33
C LEU A 178 27.47 29.86 7.19
N ARG A 179 26.30 30.02 6.55
CA ARG A 179 26.09 31.04 5.50
C ARG A 179 26.34 32.47 5.99
N PHE A 180 26.13 32.76 7.28
CA PHE A 180 26.34 34.11 7.83
C PHE A 180 27.81 34.41 8.17
N ILE A 181 28.66 33.39 8.24
CA ILE A 181 30.04 33.51 8.74
C ILE A 181 31.06 33.32 7.60
N LEU A 182 30.76 32.52 6.57
CA LEU A 182 31.72 32.17 5.52
C LEU A 182 31.56 32.99 4.23
N SER A 183 32.70 33.19 3.55
CA SER A 183 32.77 33.74 2.19
C SER A 183 32.07 32.82 1.18
N PRO A 184 31.48 33.37 0.10
CA PRO A 184 30.71 32.60 -0.89
C PRO A 184 31.48 31.42 -1.51
N ARG A 185 32.82 31.53 -1.62
CA ARG A 185 33.67 30.51 -2.25
C ARG A 185 33.91 29.32 -1.32
N THR A 186 34.15 29.56 -0.04
CA THR A 186 34.39 28.48 0.94
C THR A 186 33.09 27.77 1.28
N TYR A 187 31.97 28.50 1.35
CA TYR A 187 30.64 27.92 1.52
C TYR A 187 30.30 26.88 0.44
N HIS A 188 30.54 27.21 -0.84
CA HIS A 188 30.29 26.30 -1.95
C HIS A 188 31.15 25.03 -1.86
N LEU A 189 32.44 25.16 -1.55
CA LEU A 189 33.33 24.01 -1.41
C LEU A 189 32.91 23.10 -0.23
N THR A 190 32.56 23.68 0.92
CA THR A 190 32.09 22.93 2.09
C THR A 190 30.78 22.21 1.78
N HIS A 191 29.82 22.88 1.14
CA HIS A 191 28.55 22.27 0.74
C HIS A 191 28.76 21.06 -0.20
N VAL A 192 29.54 21.22 -1.28
CA VAL A 192 29.81 20.14 -2.24
C VAL A 192 30.55 18.97 -1.59
N THR A 193 31.52 19.25 -0.69
CA THR A 193 32.25 18.21 0.04
C THR A 193 31.32 17.45 0.98
N LEU A 194 30.42 18.16 1.68
CA LEU A 194 29.46 17.56 2.60
C LEU A 194 28.46 16.67 1.86
N VAL A 195 27.87 17.16 0.75
CA VAL A 195 26.99 16.36 -0.12
C VAL A 195 27.68 15.09 -0.59
N ARG A 196 28.96 15.19 -1.03
CA ARG A 196 29.73 14.04 -1.49
C ARG A 196 30.01 13.04 -0.38
N ILE A 197 30.34 13.49 0.83
CA ILE A 197 30.58 12.59 1.98
C ILE A 197 29.30 11.86 2.39
N PHE A 198 28.14 12.53 2.36
CA PHE A 198 26.87 11.90 2.74
C PHE A 198 26.33 10.95 1.67
N ASN A 199 26.53 11.24 0.38
CA ASN A 199 26.04 10.39 -0.72
C ASN A 199 27.05 9.30 -1.16
N ALA A 200 28.35 9.46 -0.90
CA ALA A 200 29.37 8.45 -1.19
C ALA A 200 29.08 7.06 -0.56
N PRO A 201 28.71 6.92 0.73
CA PRO A 201 28.44 5.61 1.30
C PRO A 201 27.19 4.94 0.67
N LEU A 202 26.19 5.75 0.29
CA LEU A 202 25.00 5.25 -0.40
C LEU A 202 25.35 4.74 -1.81
N LEU A 203 26.08 5.54 -2.59
CA LEU A 203 26.52 5.16 -3.94
C LEU A 203 27.49 3.96 -3.92
N LEU A 204 28.36 3.88 -2.92
CA LEU A 204 29.27 2.74 -2.73
C LEU A 204 28.47 1.48 -2.36
N ALA A 205 27.46 1.59 -1.48
CA ALA A 205 26.57 0.47 -1.16
C ALA A 205 25.78 -0.02 -2.37
N ILE A 206 25.25 0.88 -3.20
CA ILE A 206 24.57 0.55 -4.46
C ILE A 206 25.55 -0.15 -5.41
N GLY A 207 26.73 0.43 -5.64
CA GLY A 207 27.74 -0.14 -6.52
C GLY A 207 28.26 -1.51 -6.07
N LEU A 208 28.40 -1.74 -4.76
CA LEU A 208 28.71 -3.07 -4.21
C LEU A 208 27.56 -4.05 -4.42
N CYS A 209 26.31 -3.60 -4.28
CA CYS A 209 25.13 -4.44 -4.49
C CYS A 209 24.98 -4.83 -5.96
N GLU A 210 25.13 -3.89 -6.89
CA GLU A 210 25.11 -4.15 -8.34
C GLU A 210 26.25 -5.04 -8.77
N ARG A 211 27.48 -4.78 -8.30
CA ARG A 211 28.63 -5.64 -8.58
C ARG A 211 28.45 -7.04 -8.01
N HIS A 212 27.88 -7.18 -6.81
CA HIS A 212 27.56 -8.49 -6.25
C HIS A 212 26.48 -9.21 -7.07
N ARG A 213 25.45 -8.49 -7.55
CA ARG A 213 24.40 -9.05 -8.42
C ARG A 213 24.97 -9.50 -9.78
N GLN A 214 25.83 -8.70 -10.39
CA GLN A 214 26.55 -9.05 -11.63
C GLN A 214 27.52 -10.23 -11.44
N TRP A 215 28.17 -10.35 -10.28
CA TRP A 215 29.02 -11.51 -9.97
C TRP A 215 28.21 -12.80 -9.78
N THR A 216 26.97 -12.70 -9.29
CA THR A 216 26.06 -13.85 -9.22
C THR A 216 25.45 -14.25 -10.57
N THR A 217 25.45 -13.37 -11.57
CA THR A 217 25.01 -13.71 -12.94
C THR A 217 26.16 -14.30 -13.77
N VAL A 218 27.39 -13.79 -13.63
CA VAL A 218 28.59 -14.30 -14.33
C VAL A 218 29.09 -15.62 -13.74
N SER A 219 29.00 -15.81 -12.43
CA SER A 219 29.20 -17.12 -11.80
C SER A 219 27.91 -17.89 -11.91
N GLY A 220 27.79 -18.81 -12.88
CA GLY A 220 26.60 -19.64 -13.18
C GLY A 220 26.13 -20.58 -12.04
N ARG A 221 26.23 -20.19 -10.77
CA ARG A 221 25.57 -20.81 -9.64
C ARG A 221 24.25 -20.11 -9.40
N LYS A 222 23.21 -20.62 -10.08
CA LYS A 222 21.80 -20.40 -9.75
C LYS A 222 21.60 -20.72 -8.26
N LEU A 223 21.62 -19.71 -7.41
CA LEU A 223 21.05 -19.84 -6.08
C LEU A 223 19.54 -19.82 -6.29
N SER A 224 18.97 -21.00 -6.53
CA SER A 224 17.52 -21.22 -6.47
C SER A 224 17.05 -20.65 -5.14
N ARG A 225 16.40 -19.49 -5.17
CA ARG A 225 15.66 -18.96 -4.04
C ARG A 225 14.32 -19.70 -4.05
N PRO A 226 14.07 -20.66 -3.15
CA PRO A 226 12.87 -21.49 -3.21
C PRO A 226 11.59 -20.73 -2.78
N TRP A 227 11.70 -19.43 -2.50
CA TRP A 227 10.60 -18.57 -2.06
C TRP A 227 10.73 -17.19 -2.72
N GLN A 228 10.41 -17.11 -4.01
CA GLN A 228 9.99 -15.84 -4.61
C GLN A 228 8.48 -15.75 -4.42
N PHE A 229 8.09 -15.13 -3.31
CA PHE A 229 6.70 -14.82 -3.05
C PHE A 229 6.31 -13.61 -3.93
N THR A 230 5.96 -13.90 -5.18
CA THR A 230 5.47 -12.95 -6.19
C THR A 230 3.99 -12.61 -6.02
N GLY A 231 3.34 -13.15 -4.99
CA GLY A 231 1.88 -13.20 -4.84
C GLY A 231 1.16 -11.92 -4.43
N PHE A 232 1.83 -10.77 -4.31
CA PHE A 232 1.16 -9.51 -3.89
C PHE A 232 1.39 -8.30 -4.80
N SER A 233 1.97 -8.49 -5.99
CA SER A 233 2.01 -7.45 -7.02
C SER A 233 1.34 -7.96 -8.31
N PRO A 234 0.23 -7.36 -8.77
CA PRO A 234 -0.40 -7.73 -10.05
C PRO A 234 0.46 -7.42 -11.29
N HIS A 235 1.68 -6.89 -11.10
CA HIS A 235 2.66 -6.59 -12.14
C HIS A 235 4.00 -7.34 -11.95
N GLY A 236 3.99 -8.46 -11.24
CA GLY A 236 5.16 -9.35 -11.15
C GLY A 236 5.69 -9.76 -12.52
N ASP A 237 4.81 -9.82 -13.53
CA ASP A 237 5.12 -10.15 -14.91
C ASP A 237 6.01 -9.10 -15.60
N ILE A 238 5.84 -7.80 -15.30
CA ILE A 238 6.67 -6.72 -15.88
C ILE A 238 8.06 -6.74 -15.25
N GLN A 239 8.15 -6.95 -13.94
CA GLN A 239 9.41 -7.11 -13.23
C GLN A 239 10.15 -8.37 -13.71
N ALA A 240 9.40 -9.45 -13.98
CA ALA A 240 9.95 -10.71 -14.50
C ALA A 240 10.57 -10.55 -15.89
N VAL A 241 10.04 -9.67 -16.76
CA VAL A 241 10.66 -9.38 -18.07
C VAL A 241 12.07 -8.81 -17.93
N PHE A 242 12.34 -8.02 -16.87
CA PHE A 242 13.68 -7.51 -16.58
C PHE A 242 14.59 -8.52 -15.88
N ASP A 243 14.03 -9.61 -15.33
CA ASP A 243 14.79 -10.72 -14.74
C ASP A 243 15.00 -11.88 -15.73
N VAL A 244 14.33 -11.87 -16.89
CA VAL A 244 14.58 -12.80 -18.00
C VAL A 244 15.90 -12.44 -18.66
N GLU A 245 16.78 -13.44 -18.79
CA GLU A 245 18.05 -13.29 -19.48
C GLU A 245 17.80 -12.83 -20.93
N PRO A 246 18.41 -11.73 -21.39
CA PRO A 246 18.22 -11.26 -22.74
C PRO A 246 18.66 -12.37 -23.71
N PRO A 247 17.91 -12.60 -24.80
CA PRO A 247 18.19 -13.70 -25.72
C PRO A 247 19.62 -13.59 -26.28
N LEU A 248 20.27 -14.74 -26.49
CA LEU A 248 21.71 -14.84 -26.77
C LEU A 248 22.23 -13.92 -27.88
N TYR A 249 21.41 -13.55 -28.85
CA TYR A 249 21.82 -12.61 -29.91
C TYR A 249 22.07 -11.19 -29.37
N VAL A 250 21.29 -10.71 -28.40
CA VAL A 250 21.44 -9.39 -27.78
C VAL A 250 22.66 -9.36 -26.86
N GLN A 251 22.98 -10.49 -26.22
CA GLN A 251 24.17 -10.59 -25.37
C GLN A 251 25.45 -10.55 -26.19
N VAL A 252 25.50 -11.27 -27.31
CA VAL A 252 26.66 -11.23 -28.24
C VAL A 252 26.84 -9.85 -28.83
N GLU A 253 25.75 -9.18 -29.20
CA GLU A 253 25.79 -7.81 -29.73
C GLU A 253 26.25 -6.80 -28.66
N ALA A 254 25.84 -6.96 -27.40
CA ALA A 254 26.29 -6.12 -26.29
C ALA A 254 27.77 -6.34 -25.96
N ASP A 255 28.26 -7.58 -25.93
CA ASP A 255 29.68 -7.90 -25.73
C ASP A 255 30.56 -7.36 -26.87
N GLU A 256 30.07 -7.39 -28.12
CA GLU A 256 30.75 -6.77 -29.25
C GLU A 256 30.82 -5.25 -29.11
N LEU A 257 29.74 -4.60 -28.68
CA LEU A 257 29.71 -3.16 -28.42
C LEU A 257 30.62 -2.73 -27.27
N ASP A 258 30.65 -3.50 -26.18
CA ASP A 258 31.51 -3.21 -25.02
C ASP A 258 33.00 -3.32 -25.42
N GLY A 259 33.35 -4.33 -26.22
CA GLY A 259 34.69 -4.49 -26.80
C GLY A 259 35.09 -3.38 -27.79
N LEU A 260 34.11 -2.81 -28.52
CA LEU A 260 34.34 -1.68 -29.42
C LEU A 260 34.51 -0.34 -28.65
N SER A 261 33.85 -0.20 -27.51
CA SER A 261 34.01 0.94 -26.60
C SER A 261 35.42 0.96 -25.96
N GLU A 262 35.96 -0.21 -25.58
CA GLU A 262 37.33 -0.35 -25.06
C GLU A 262 38.39 -0.02 -26.12
N MET A 263 38.08 -0.18 -27.41
CA MET A 263 38.96 0.22 -28.52
C MET A 263 38.89 1.70 -28.90
N GLY A 264 38.10 2.51 -28.17
CA GLY A 264 38.09 3.97 -28.30
C GLY A 264 37.19 4.54 -29.41
N PHE A 265 36.25 3.74 -29.93
CA PHE A 265 35.22 4.25 -30.85
C PHE A 265 34.06 4.89 -30.07
N SER A 266 33.58 6.05 -30.50
CA SER A 266 32.47 6.77 -29.83
C SER A 266 31.12 6.18 -30.24
N ASP A 267 30.21 6.00 -29.28
CA ASP A 267 28.86 5.42 -29.45
C ASP A 267 28.06 5.99 -30.63
N ASN A 268 28.30 7.25 -31.01
CA ASN A 268 27.61 7.91 -32.13
C ASN A 268 27.94 7.31 -33.52
N ASP A 269 29.16 6.79 -33.71
CA ASP A 269 29.57 6.22 -35.00
C ASP A 269 29.05 4.79 -35.20
N ALA A 270 28.84 4.05 -34.10
CA ALA A 270 28.28 2.70 -34.13
C ALA A 270 26.77 2.71 -34.45
N VAL A 271 26.00 3.61 -33.82
CA VAL A 271 24.55 3.77 -34.07
C VAL A 271 24.26 4.15 -35.53
N SER A 272 25.15 4.92 -36.15
CA SER A 272 25.03 5.39 -37.54
C SER A 272 25.10 4.25 -38.57
N ARG A 273 25.80 3.14 -38.27
CA ARG A 273 25.80 1.94 -39.13
C ARG A 273 24.54 1.09 -38.93
N LEU A 274 24.05 1.00 -37.70
CA LEU A 274 22.92 0.15 -37.32
C LEU A 274 21.58 0.63 -37.93
N SER A 275 21.38 1.95 -38.05
CA SER A 275 20.18 2.50 -38.68
C SER A 275 20.05 2.14 -40.17
N ARG A 276 21.12 1.64 -40.81
CA ARG A 276 21.13 1.24 -42.21
C ARG A 276 20.73 -0.21 -42.43
N GLU A 277 20.69 -1.03 -41.38
CA GLU A 277 20.61 -2.50 -41.47
C GLU A 277 19.36 -3.09 -40.77
N MET A 278 18.50 -2.24 -40.20
CA MET A 278 17.28 -2.65 -39.51
C MET A 278 16.29 -3.31 -40.48
N ARG A 279 16.13 -4.64 -40.39
CA ARG A 279 15.03 -5.36 -41.07
C ARG A 279 13.68 -5.01 -40.44
N PRO A 280 12.58 -4.98 -41.20
CA PRO A 280 11.27 -4.64 -40.66
C PRO A 280 10.83 -5.67 -39.61
N PRO A 281 10.05 -5.25 -38.59
CA PRO A 281 9.67 -6.11 -37.48
C PRO A 281 8.79 -7.28 -37.94
N VAL A 282 9.05 -8.46 -37.38
CA VAL A 282 8.27 -9.67 -37.62
C VAL A 282 6.93 -9.55 -36.90
N VAL A 283 5.84 -9.43 -37.66
CA VAL A 283 4.48 -9.49 -37.13
C VAL A 283 4.18 -10.93 -36.70
N PHE A 284 4.11 -11.17 -35.39
CA PHE A 284 3.69 -12.46 -34.85
C PHE A 284 2.19 -12.67 -35.11
N SER A 285 1.87 -13.61 -36.00
CA SER A 285 0.49 -14.08 -36.22
C SER A 285 0.14 -15.13 -35.16
N LEU A 286 -0.75 -14.77 -34.23
CA LEU A 286 -1.33 -15.70 -33.26
C LEU A 286 -2.36 -16.60 -33.94
N SER A 287 -1.92 -17.72 -34.52
CA SER A 287 -2.82 -18.80 -34.94
C SER A 287 -2.61 -20.03 -34.08
N ASN A 288 -3.47 -20.21 -33.08
CA ASN A 288 -3.81 -21.53 -32.54
C ASN A 288 -5.18 -21.49 -31.85
N ALA A 289 -6.24 -21.36 -32.64
CA ALA A 289 -7.60 -21.73 -32.25
C ALA A 289 -7.84 -23.18 -32.67
N LYS A 290 -7.89 -24.07 -31.70
CA LYS A 290 -8.19 -25.51 -31.86
C LYS A 290 -9.67 -25.67 -32.21
N VAL A 291 -9.98 -25.69 -33.51
CA VAL A 291 -11.33 -25.99 -34.02
C VAL A 291 -11.61 -27.49 -33.82
N GLY A 292 -12.69 -27.78 -33.07
CA GLY A 292 -13.21 -29.13 -32.88
C GLY A 292 -13.76 -29.71 -34.19
N ARG A 293 -13.57 -31.01 -34.41
CA ARG A 293 -14.26 -31.78 -35.45
C ARG A 293 -15.45 -32.53 -34.84
N PRO A 294 -16.62 -32.54 -35.51
CA PRO A 294 -17.74 -33.39 -35.13
C PRO A 294 -17.60 -34.79 -35.76
N ARG A 295 -17.89 -35.82 -34.96
CA ARG A 295 -18.56 -37.06 -35.37
C ARG A 295 -19.44 -37.51 -34.22
#